data_AF-A0A3M0Z4T4-F1
#
_entry.id   AF-A0A3M0Z4T4-F1
#
_cell.length_a   1.000
_cell.length_b   1.000
_cell.length_c   1.000
_cell.angle_alpha   90.00
_cell.angle_beta   90.00
_cell.angle_gamma   90.00
#
_symmetry.space_group_name_H-M   'P 1'
#
loop_
_entity.id
_entity.type
_entity.pdbx_description
1 polymer ?
#
loop_
_entity_poly.entity_id
_entity_poly.type
_entity_poly.pdbx_seq_one_letter_code
_entity_poly.pdbx_strand_id
1 'polypeptide(L)' 'YGIADIKRWLQVFLYRFFKFSQFKRSCVPNAPKVGSGGSLSPRGDWRAPSDAGAAPWLASLAEIPEEEPEGL' A
#
# COMPACT_ATOMS: atom_id res chain seq x y z
N TYR A 1 12.59 9.79 11.81
CA TYR A 1 11.17 9.82 11.42
C TYR A 1 10.38 9.49 12.66
N GLY A 2 9.46 10.37 13.05
CA GLY A 2 8.54 10.08 14.14
C GLY A 2 7.31 9.32 13.63
N ILE A 3 6.40 8.95 14.53
CA ILE A 3 5.14 8.28 14.18
C ILE A 3 4.33 9.09 13.15
N ALA A 4 4.29 10.43 13.25
CA ALA A 4 3.65 11.32 12.28
C ALA A 4 4.20 11.13 10.86
N ASP A 5 5.52 11.04 10.70
CA ASP A 5 6.15 10.86 9.39
C ASP A 5 5.80 9.48 8.80
N ILE A 6 5.83 8.45 9.64
CA ILE A 6 5.48 7.07 9.23
C ILE A 6 4.02 7.02 8.80
N LYS A 7 3.10 7.58 9.60
CA LYS A 7 1.67 7.65 9.31
C LYS A 7 1.41 8.39 7.99
N ARG A 8 2.07 9.52 7.77
CA ARG A 8 1.99 10.28 6.51
C ARG A 8 2.41 9.44 5.31
N TRP A 9 3.55 8.76 5.37
CA TRP A 9 4.02 7.96 4.23
C TRP A 9 3.20 6.68 4.04
N LEU A 10 2.70 6.10 5.11
CA LEU A 10 1.76 4.98 5.05
C LEU A 10 0.46 5.41 4.37
N GLN A 11 -0.07 6.60 4.66
CA GLN A 11 -1.24 7.16 3.95
C GLN A 11 -1.02 7.21 2.44
N VAL A 12 0.13 7.75 2.03
CA VAL A 12 0.52 7.85 0.61
C VAL A 12 0.61 6.46 -0.02
N PHE A 13 1.21 5.51 0.68
CA PHE A 13 1.31 4.12 0.24
C PHE A 13 -0.08 3.49 0.07
N LEU A 14 -0.93 3.53 1.10
CA LEU A 14 -2.26 2.89 1.08
C LEU A 14 -3.12 3.43 -0.07
N TYR A 15 -3.14 4.75 -0.24
CA TYR A 15 -3.86 5.37 -1.34
C TYR A 15 -3.29 4.95 -2.71
N ARG A 16 -1.97 5.05 -2.90
CA ARG A 16 -1.36 4.77 -4.21
C ARG A 16 -1.40 3.30 -4.56
N PHE A 17 -1.18 2.43 -3.58
CA PHE A 17 -1.07 1.00 -3.77
C PHE A 17 -2.44 0.35 -4.02
N PHE A 18 -3.43 0.64 -3.17
CA PHE A 18 -4.74 -0.02 -3.25
C PHE A 18 -5.75 0.68 -4.16
N LYS A 19 -5.67 2.01 -4.34
CA LYS A 19 -6.63 2.76 -5.16
C LYS A 19 -6.06 3.20 -6.51
N PHE A 20 -4.89 3.86 -6.53
CA PHE A 20 -4.47 4.59 -7.73
C PHE A 20 -3.66 3.77 -8.73
N SER A 21 -2.75 2.91 -8.30
CA SER A 21 -1.73 2.33 -9.20
C SER A 21 -2.07 0.97 -9.80
N GLN A 22 -3.15 0.32 -9.35
CA GLN A 22 -3.45 -1.06 -9.76
C GLN A 22 -3.72 -1.20 -11.26
N PHE A 23 -4.40 -0.24 -11.90
CA PHE A 23 -4.63 -0.24 -13.35
C PHE A 23 -3.34 -0.20 -14.18
N LYS A 24 -2.25 0.37 -13.63
CA LYS A 24 -0.94 0.37 -14.31
C LYS A 24 -0.31 -1.01 -14.26
N ARG A 25 -0.62 -1.80 -13.22
CA ARG A 25 -0.09 -3.15 -13.00
C ARG A 25 -0.78 -4.20 -13.86
N SER A 26 -2.06 -4.00 -14.23
CA SER A 26 -2.81 -4.95 -15.06
C SER A 26 -2.19 -5.19 -16.44
N CYS A 27 -1.34 -4.27 -16.92
CA CYS A 27 -0.71 -4.33 -18.24
C CYS A 27 0.83 -4.36 -18.19
N VAL A 28 1.43 -4.78 -17.07
CA VAL A 28 2.89 -4.86 -16.94
C VAL A 28 3.47 -5.94 -17.86
N PRO A 29 4.60 -5.69 -18.57
CA PRO A 29 5.30 -6.68 -19.39
C PRO A 29 5.75 -7.92 -18.63
N ASN A 30 6.20 -8.95 -19.35
CA ASN A 30 6.82 -10.12 -18.74
C ASN A 30 8.14 -9.75 -18.05
N ALA A 31 8.33 -10.22 -16.81
CA ALA A 31 9.56 -10.08 -16.06
C ALA A 31 9.69 -11.23 -15.04
N PRO A 32 10.91 -11.68 -14.68
CA PRO A 32 11.10 -12.68 -13.65
C PRO A 32 10.78 -12.09 -12.26
N LYS A 33 10.15 -12.88 -11.40
CA LYS A 33 10.06 -12.57 -9.97
C LYS A 33 11.46 -12.68 -9.34
N VAL A 34 11.83 -11.71 -8.52
CA VAL A 34 13.09 -11.71 -7.76
C VAL A 34 12.76 -11.50 -6.28
N GLY A 35 13.37 -12.29 -5.40
CA GLY A 35 13.12 -12.26 -3.96
C GLY A 35 11.92 -13.10 -3.50
N SER A 36 11.88 -13.40 -2.21
CA SER A 36 10.83 -14.22 -1.57
C SER A 36 9.56 -13.43 -1.23
N GLY A 37 9.67 -12.11 -1.07
CA GLY A 37 8.58 -11.22 -0.64
C GLY A 37 7.42 -11.03 -1.63
N GLY A 38 7.49 -11.62 -2.83
CA GLY A 38 6.44 -11.50 -3.85
C GLY A 38 6.79 -10.56 -5.01
N SER A 39 5.91 -10.54 -6.00
CA SER A 39 5.96 -9.63 -7.16
C SER A 39 4.61 -8.94 -7.36
N LEU A 40 4.60 -7.86 -8.15
CA LEU A 40 3.38 -7.11 -8.44
C LEU A 40 2.73 -7.50 -9.78
N SER A 41 3.07 -8.69 -10.30
CA SER A 41 2.51 -9.19 -11.55
C SER A 41 1.03 -9.57 -11.36
N PRO A 42 0.11 -9.10 -12.21
CA PRO A 42 -1.30 -9.52 -12.20
C PRO A 42 -1.47 -10.99 -12.60
N ARG A 43 -0.39 -11.61 -13.12
CA ARG A 43 -0.32 -13.02 -13.54
C ARG A 43 0.36 -13.91 -12.48
N GLY A 44 0.75 -13.35 -11.34
CA GLY A 44 1.47 -14.03 -10.27
C GLY A 44 0.91 -13.67 -8.90
N ASP A 45 1.76 -13.12 -8.03
CA ASP A 45 1.46 -12.97 -6.60
C ASP A 45 0.42 -11.90 -6.28
N TRP A 46 0.22 -10.88 -7.14
CA TRP A 46 -0.66 -9.74 -6.83
C TRP A 46 -1.83 -9.61 -7.81
N ARG A 47 -2.98 -10.16 -7.42
CA ARG A 47 -4.23 -10.14 -8.20
C ARG A 47 -5.25 -9.26 -7.49
N ALA A 48 -5.47 -8.05 -8.00
CA ALA A 48 -6.42 -7.10 -7.42
C ALA A 48 -7.21 -6.35 -8.51
N PRO A 49 -8.47 -5.93 -8.24
CA PRO A 49 -9.28 -5.14 -9.17
C PRO A 49 -8.67 -3.76 -9.41
N SER A 50 -8.75 -3.26 -10.64
CA SER A 50 -8.18 -1.95 -11.01
C SER A 50 -9.00 -0.75 -10.52
N ASP A 51 -10.25 -1.01 -10.14
CA ASP A 51 -11.27 -0.08 -9.63
C ASP A 51 -11.48 -0.20 -8.12
N ALA A 52 -10.64 -0.98 -7.42
CA ALA A 52 -10.69 -1.10 -5.97
C ALA A 52 -10.41 0.23 -5.25
N GLY A 53 -10.98 0.39 -4.06
CA GLY A 53 -10.78 1.55 -3.20
C GLY A 53 -9.84 1.27 -2.01
N ALA A 54 -9.23 2.34 -1.47
CA ALA A 54 -8.38 2.27 -0.27
C ALA A 54 -9.15 2.58 1.04
N ALA A 55 -10.48 2.72 1.00
CA ALA A 55 -11.26 3.26 2.12
C ALA A 55 -11.12 2.47 3.44
N PRO A 56 -11.24 1.12 3.47
CA PRO A 56 -11.01 0.35 4.70
C PRO A 56 -9.65 0.61 5.35
N TRP A 57 -8.59 0.67 4.53
CA TRP A 57 -7.23 0.89 4.99
C TRP A 57 -7.03 2.29 5.54
N LEU A 58 -7.63 3.30 4.91
CA LEU A 58 -7.57 4.69 5.38
C LEU A 58 -8.38 4.89 6.66
N ALA A 59 -9.46 4.12 6.86
CA ALA A 59 -10.21 4.12 8.12
C ALA A 59 -9.34 3.59 9.27
N SER A 60 -8.68 2.44 9.10
CA SER A 60 -7.75 1.91 10.11
C SER A 60 -6.55 2.82 10.36
N LEU A 61 -6.04 3.49 9.31
CA LEU A 61 -4.97 4.47 9.47
C LEU A 61 -5.37 5.65 10.37
N ALA A 62 -6.64 6.07 10.33
CA ALA A 62 -7.14 7.19 11.13
C ALA A 62 -7.08 6.90 12.64
N GLU A 63 -7.08 5.63 13.05
CA GLU A 63 -6.98 5.19 14.44
C GLU A 63 -5.55 5.27 15.01
N ILE A 64 -4.54 5.48 14.15
CA ILE A 64 -3.13 5.57 14.57
C ILE A 64 -2.85 6.96 15.16
N PRO A 65 -2.20 7.07 16.33
CA PRO A 65 -1.81 8.36 16.93
C PRO A 65 -0.87 9.19 16.03
N GLU A 66 -0.96 10.52 16.15
CA GLU A 66 -0.02 11.45 15.47
C GLU A 66 1.27 11.66 16.27
N GLU A 67 1.23 11.39 17.57
CA GLU A 67 2.36 11.55 18.49
C GLU A 67 2.62 10.23 19.22
N GLU A 68 3.87 10.01 19.60
CA GLU A 68 4.22 8.85 20.41
C GLU A 68 3.57 9.02 21.79
N PRO A 69 2.91 7.97 22.32
CA PRO A 69 2.31 8.06 23.65
C PRO A 69 3.39 8.34 24.69
N GLU A 70 3.13 9.26 25.61
CA GLU A 70 4.06 9.58 26.69
C GLU A 70 4.38 8.32 27.52
N GLY A 71 5.67 7.98 27.61
CA GLY A 71 6.17 6.88 28.44
C GLY A 71 6.59 5.60 27.71
N LEU A 72 6.75 5.65 26.38
CA LEU A 72 7.51 4.67 25.61
C LEU A 72 8.91 5.20 25.24
#